data_AF-A0AAW2JNP3-F1
#
_entry.id   AF-A0AAW2JNP3-F1
#
_cell.length_a   1.000
_cell.length_b   1.000
_cell.length_c   1.000
_cell.angle_alpha   90.00
_cell.angle_beta   90.00
_cell.angle_gamma   90.00
#
_symmetry.space_group_name_H-M   'P 1'
#
loop_
_entity.id
_entity.type
_entity.pdbx_description
1 polymer ?
#
loop_
_entity_poly.entity_id
_entity_poly.type
_entity_poly.pdbx_seq_one_letter_code
_entity_poly.pdbx_strand_id
1 'polypeptide(L)'
;MNLGNRPILDERHLPADVFATGAGHVNPTRANDPGLVYDIEPQDYKSYLCGLNYTSREIFIVLQRHLNCSSSLRVHGGQLNYPSFSIRSGSSDQTFTRTVTNVGEASSSYTVEVVSPRGINVAVRHRHLISQD
;
A
#
# COMPACT_ATOMS: atom_id res chain seq x y z
N MET A 1 15.91 -8.56 0.85
CA MET A 1 17.01 -9.53 0.78
C MET A 1 17.55 -9.56 -0.64
N ASN A 2 18.85 -9.74 -0.83
CA ASN A 2 19.42 -10.03 -2.15
C ASN A 2 19.26 -11.53 -2.49
N LEU A 3 19.69 -11.93 -3.70
CA LEU A 3 19.62 -13.33 -4.17
C LEU A 3 20.36 -14.33 -3.26
N GLY A 4 21.30 -13.86 -2.43
CA GLY A 4 22.01 -14.67 -1.43
C GLY A 4 21.38 -14.66 -0.04
N ASN A 5 20.12 -14.25 0.09
CA ASN A 5 19.38 -14.14 1.34
C ASN A 5 20.05 -13.25 2.42
N ARG A 6 20.80 -12.23 1.98
CA ARG A 6 21.39 -11.20 2.85
C ARG A 6 20.62 -9.88 2.74
N PRO A 7 20.70 -8.99 3.74
CA PRO A 7 20.16 -7.64 3.59
C PRO A 7 20.70 -6.96 2.33
N ILE A 8 19.84 -6.20 1.65
CA ILE A 8 20.28 -5.32 0.56
C ILE A 8 21.05 -4.18 1.24
N LEU A 9 22.17 -3.75 0.66
CA LEU A 9 22.96 -2.64 1.18
C LEU A 9 22.67 -1.37 0.37
N ASP A 10 22.75 -0.21 1.02
CA ASP A 10 22.72 1.11 0.40
C ASP A 10 24.10 1.47 -0.19
N GLU A 11 24.22 2.63 -0.82
CA GLU A 11 25.46 3.12 -1.42
C GLU A 11 26.60 3.34 -0.41
N ARG A 12 26.27 3.41 0.88
CA ARG A 12 27.21 3.55 2.00
C ARG A 12 27.61 2.19 2.57
N HIS A 13 27.17 1.08 1.97
CA HIS A 13 27.36 -0.28 2.43
C HIS A 13 26.69 -0.59 3.78
N LEU A 14 25.65 0.17 4.14
CA LEU A 14 24.81 -0.09 5.31
C LEU A 14 23.55 -0.84 4.89
N PRO A 15 22.87 -1.60 5.78
CA PRO A 15 21.59 -2.21 5.46
C PRO A 15 20.59 -1.16 4.94
N ALA A 16 20.10 -1.37 3.72
CA ALA A 16 19.15 -0.48 3.08
C ALA A 16 17.80 -0.53 3.78
N ASP A 17 17.22 0.64 4.00
CA ASP A 17 15.90 0.77 4.61
C ASP A 17 14.78 0.79 3.54
N VAL A 18 13.55 0.99 4.02
CA VAL A 18 12.35 1.05 3.18
C VAL A 18 12.32 2.30 2.29
N PHE A 19 13.06 3.36 2.62
CA PHE A 19 13.17 4.55 1.77
C PHE A 19 14.16 4.34 0.64
N ALA A 20 15.17 3.50 0.84
CA ALA A 20 16.13 3.12 -0.19
C ALA A 20 15.58 2.05 -1.17
N THR A 21 14.77 1.10 -0.69
CA THR A 21 14.39 -0.09 -1.49
C THR A 21 12.89 -0.35 -1.60
N GLY A 22 12.03 0.37 -0.87
CA GLY A 22 10.59 0.08 -0.82
C GLY A 22 10.34 -1.35 -0.32
N ALA A 23 9.64 -2.15 -1.14
CA ALA A 23 9.38 -3.57 -0.86
C ALA A 23 10.60 -4.49 -1.12
N GLY A 24 11.66 -3.98 -1.75
CA GLY A 24 12.88 -4.70 -2.07
C GLY A 24 13.14 -4.86 -3.57
N HIS A 25 14.05 -5.77 -3.91
CA HIS A 25 14.44 -6.04 -5.30
C HIS A 25 13.35 -6.82 -6.04
N VAL A 26 13.09 -6.45 -7.30
CA VAL A 26 12.10 -7.12 -8.15
C VAL A 26 12.39 -8.61 -8.31
N ASN A 27 11.32 -9.43 -8.26
CA ASN A 27 11.34 -10.84 -8.62
C ASN A 27 10.28 -11.09 -9.71
N PRO A 28 10.68 -11.09 -11.00
CA PRO A 28 9.74 -11.18 -12.11
C PRO A 28 8.90 -12.45 -12.11
N THR A 29 9.51 -13.60 -11.80
CA THR A 29 8.80 -14.89 -11.77
C THR A 29 7.69 -14.91 -10.72
N ARG A 30 7.95 -14.37 -9.52
CA ARG A 30 6.92 -14.25 -8.47
C ARG A 30 5.90 -13.15 -8.75
N ALA A 31 6.28 -12.09 -9.47
CA ALA A 31 5.36 -11.02 -9.83
C ALA A 31 4.33 -11.46 -10.89
N ASN A 32 4.65 -12.47 -11.70
CA ASN A 32 3.75 -13.02 -12.71
C ASN A 32 2.56 -13.79 -12.11
N ASP A 33 2.70 -14.33 -10.89
CA ASP A 33 1.65 -15.04 -10.17
C ASP A 33 1.70 -14.66 -8.67
N PRO A 34 1.13 -13.51 -8.29
CA PRO A 34 1.27 -12.97 -6.94
C PRO A 34 0.27 -13.55 -5.93
N GLY A 35 -0.74 -14.31 -6.38
CA GLY A 35 -1.87 -14.78 -5.59
C GLY A 35 -2.86 -13.66 -5.20
N LEU A 36 -2.40 -12.63 -4.49
CA LEU A 36 -3.21 -11.48 -4.08
C LEU A 36 -2.66 -10.16 -4.67
N VAL A 37 -3.57 -9.25 -5.04
CA VAL A 37 -3.23 -7.89 -5.49
C VAL A 37 -4.00 -6.83 -4.72
N TYR A 38 -3.42 -5.64 -4.62
CA TYR A 38 -4.10 -4.44 -4.12
C TYR A 38 -4.61 -3.65 -5.32
N ASP A 39 -5.81 -3.98 -5.80
CA ASP A 39 -6.40 -3.30 -6.95
C ASP A 39 -6.79 -1.86 -6.61
N ILE A 40 -6.68 -1.00 -7.62
CA ILE A 40 -7.01 0.42 -7.52
C ILE A 40 -7.47 0.95 -8.86
N GLU A 41 -8.51 1.78 -8.84
CA GLU A 41 -9.07 2.41 -10.02
C GLU A 41 -8.67 3.90 -10.13
N PRO A 42 -8.72 4.51 -11.33
CA PRO A 42 -8.49 5.95 -11.49
C PRO A 42 -9.40 6.81 -10.61
N GLN A 43 -10.58 6.31 -10.23
CA GLN A 43 -11.50 7.02 -9.35
C GLN A 43 -10.98 7.12 -7.91
N ASP A 44 -10.27 6.10 -7.42
CA ASP A 44 -9.66 6.12 -6.09
C ASP A 44 -8.59 7.20 -5.97
N TYR A 45 -7.79 7.40 -7.02
CA TYR A 45 -6.81 8.49 -7.06
C TYR A 45 -7.45 9.87 -7.01
N LYS A 46 -8.61 10.07 -7.66
CA LYS A 46 -9.35 11.33 -7.55
C LYS A 46 -9.81 11.57 -6.11
N SER A 47 -10.37 10.54 -5.46
CA SER A 47 -10.82 10.61 -4.07
C SER A 47 -9.68 10.84 -3.09
N TYR A 48 -8.53 10.24 -3.35
CA TYR A 48 -7.28 10.48 -2.62
C TYR A 48 -6.79 11.92 -2.77
N LEU A 49 -6.68 12.45 -3.99
CA LEU A 49 -6.25 13.84 -4.22
C LEU A 49 -7.19 14.84 -3.54
N CYS A 50 -8.51 14.59 -3.56
CA CYS A 50 -9.46 15.40 -2.80
C CYS A 50 -9.29 15.30 -1.28
N GLY A 51 -8.89 14.13 -0.76
CA GLY A 51 -8.62 13.92 0.66
C GLY A 51 -7.27 14.49 1.12
N LEU A 52 -6.34 14.74 0.20
CA LEU A 52 -5.12 15.52 0.46
C LEU A 52 -5.38 17.05 0.51
N ASN A 53 -6.62 17.49 0.30
CA ASN A 53 -7.02 18.90 0.26
C ASN A 53 -6.36 19.71 -0.88
N TYR A 54 -6.04 19.07 -1.99
CA TYR A 54 -5.63 19.80 -3.19
C TYR A 54 -6.77 20.63 -3.76
N THR A 55 -6.42 21.81 -4.25
CA THR A 55 -7.33 22.71 -4.95
C THR A 55 -7.71 22.14 -6.32
N SER A 56 -8.86 22.55 -6.87
CA SER A 56 -9.26 22.15 -8.23
C SER A 56 -8.23 22.53 -9.29
N ARG A 57 -7.43 23.58 -9.06
CA ARG A 57 -6.34 23.98 -9.96
C ARG A 57 -5.18 22.99 -9.92
N GLU A 58 -4.73 22.58 -8.73
CA GLU A 58 -3.66 21.59 -8.57
C GLU A 58 -4.07 20.22 -9.14
N ILE A 59 -5.32 19.80 -8.88
CA ILE A 59 -5.86 18.55 -9.43
C ILE A 59 -5.93 18.62 -10.96
N PHE A 60 -6.32 19.76 -11.53
CA PHE A 60 -6.35 19.93 -12.99
C PHE A 60 -4.96 19.78 -13.61
N ILE A 61 -3.91 20.30 -12.97
CA ILE A 61 -2.54 20.16 -13.48
C ILE A 61 -2.14 18.68 -13.57
N VAL A 62 -2.53 17.86 -12.60
CA VAL A 62 -2.17 16.44 -12.54
C VAL A 62 -3.06 15.58 -13.46
N LEU A 63 -4.38 15.78 -13.39
CA LEU A 63 -5.35 14.91 -14.08
C LEU A 63 -5.76 15.42 -15.47
N GLN A 64 -5.41 16.66 -15.81
CA GLN A 64 -5.85 17.35 -17.03
C GLN A 64 -7.38 17.36 -17.20
N ARG A 65 -8.10 17.31 -16.08
CA ARG A 65 -9.57 17.27 -16.01
C ARG A 65 -10.06 18.08 -14.82
N HIS A 66 -11.16 18.81 -15.02
CA HIS A 66 -11.82 19.48 -13.91
C HIS A 66 -12.48 18.46 -13.00
N LEU A 67 -12.20 18.58 -11.71
CA LEU A 67 -12.80 17.75 -10.69
C LEU A 67 -13.32 18.63 -9.55
N ASN A 68 -14.54 18.34 -9.13
CA ASN A 68 -15.16 18.97 -7.98
C ASN A 68 -15.09 18.04 -6.76
N CYS A 69 -14.23 18.38 -5.81
CA CYS A 69 -14.10 17.63 -4.56
C CYS A 69 -15.27 17.84 -3.59
N SER A 70 -16.16 18.83 -3.81
CA SER A 70 -17.34 19.01 -2.95
C SER A 70 -18.37 17.89 -3.14
N SER A 71 -18.48 17.35 -4.36
CA SER A 71 -19.39 16.26 -4.71
C SER A 71 -18.69 14.89 -4.80
N SER A 72 -17.38 14.83 -4.57
CA SER A 72 -16.60 13.59 -4.67
C SER A 72 -16.30 13.00 -3.28
N LEU A 73 -16.23 11.68 -3.20
CA LEU A 73 -15.72 10.98 -2.02
C LEU A 73 -14.30 11.46 -1.71
N ARG A 74 -14.02 11.78 -0.45
CA ARG A 74 -12.69 12.11 0.06
C ARG A 74 -12.16 10.94 0.87
N VAL A 75 -10.94 10.52 0.56
CA VAL A 75 -10.28 9.43 1.27
C VAL A 75 -9.01 9.98 1.91
N HIS A 76 -8.83 9.76 3.22
CA HIS A 76 -7.63 10.20 3.93
C HIS A 76 -6.38 9.61 3.26
N GLY A 77 -5.26 10.35 3.21
CA GLY A 77 -4.11 9.96 2.38
C GLY A 77 -3.62 8.52 2.61
N GLY A 78 -3.55 8.07 3.86
CA GLY A 78 -3.13 6.71 4.18
C GLY A 78 -4.12 5.58 3.80
N GLN A 79 -5.35 5.92 3.42
CA GLN A 79 -6.43 4.97 3.10
C GLN A 79 -6.49 4.59 1.61
N LEU A 80 -5.60 5.12 0.77
CA LEU A 80 -5.43 4.60 -0.58
C LEU A 80 -5.11 3.10 -0.52
N ASN A 81 -5.69 2.28 -1.42
CA ASN A 81 -5.45 0.84 -1.45
C ASN A 81 -4.06 0.49 -2.02
N TYR A 82 -3.03 0.97 -1.33
CA TYR A 82 -1.63 0.90 -1.77
C TYR A 82 -0.90 -0.24 -1.04
N PRO A 83 0.01 -0.98 -1.71
CA PRO A 83 0.72 -2.14 -1.14
C PRO A 83 1.85 -1.76 -0.16
N SER A 84 1.66 -0.68 0.59
CA SER A 84 2.53 -0.27 1.69
C SER A 84 1.77 0.56 2.71
N PHE A 85 2.34 0.68 3.91
CA PHE A 85 1.84 1.52 4.99
C PHE A 85 2.89 2.55 5.36
N SER A 86 2.46 3.80 5.57
CA SER A 86 3.32 4.88 6.04
C SER A 86 2.64 5.59 7.20
N ILE A 87 3.37 5.72 8.30
CA ILE A 87 2.94 6.41 9.51
C ILE A 87 3.98 7.47 9.87
N ARG A 88 3.51 8.62 10.37
CA ARG A 88 4.41 9.62 10.97
C ARG A 88 4.66 9.26 12.42
N SER A 89 5.93 9.30 12.83
CA SER A 89 6.31 9.06 14.23
C SER A 89 5.69 10.12 15.15
N GLY A 90 5.29 9.72 16.37
CA GLY A 90 4.63 10.60 17.34
C GLY A 90 3.15 10.88 17.07
N SER A 91 2.53 10.22 16.08
CA SER A 91 1.09 10.32 15.85
C SER A 91 0.31 9.47 16.85
N SER A 92 -0.97 9.81 17.07
CA SER A 92 -1.92 8.89 17.71
C SER A 92 -2.07 7.59 16.91
N ASP A 93 -2.73 6.60 17.50
CA ASP A 93 -3.08 5.35 16.82
C ASP A 93 -3.74 5.63 15.45
N GLN A 94 -3.27 4.92 14.42
CA GLN A 94 -3.75 5.04 13.04
C GLN A 94 -4.27 3.69 12.56
N THR A 95 -5.47 3.71 11.99
CA THR A 95 -6.10 2.52 11.41
C THR A 95 -6.14 2.67 9.89
N PHE A 96 -5.68 1.64 9.20
CA PHE A 96 -5.70 1.58 7.73
C PHE A 96 -6.59 0.42 7.29
N THR A 97 -7.38 0.67 6.25
CA THR A 97 -8.16 -0.36 5.56
C THR A 97 -7.48 -0.65 4.22
N ARG A 98 -7.42 -1.93 3.88
CA ARG A 98 -6.97 -2.40 2.57
C ARG A 98 -7.93 -3.46 2.07
N THR A 99 -8.08 -3.49 0.76
CA THR A 99 -8.79 -4.54 0.03
C THR A 99 -7.77 -5.29 -0.80
N VAL A 100 -7.81 -6.62 -0.73
CA VAL A 100 -6.99 -7.48 -1.57
C VAL A 100 -7.91 -8.31 -2.45
N THR A 101 -7.54 -8.43 -3.72
CA THR A 101 -8.23 -9.25 -4.72
C THR A 101 -7.43 -10.52 -4.92
N ASN A 102 -8.09 -11.68 -4.93
CA ASN A 102 -7.46 -12.93 -5.33
C ASN A 102 -7.39 -13.02 -6.85
N VAL A 103 -6.18 -13.20 -7.38
CA VAL A 103 -5.88 -13.38 -8.81
C VAL A 103 -5.21 -14.72 -9.09
N GLY A 104 -5.04 -15.56 -8.06
CA GLY A 104 -4.55 -16.93 -8.19
C GLY A 104 -5.69 -17.94 -8.12
N GLU A 105 -5.43 -19.07 -7.47
CA GLU A 105 -6.41 -20.17 -7.29
C GLU A 105 -7.67 -19.71 -6.55
N ALA A 106 -8.84 -20.00 -7.11
CA ALA A 106 -10.11 -19.47 -6.61
C ALA A 106 -10.43 -19.90 -5.17
N SER A 107 -10.15 -21.16 -4.83
CA SER A 107 -10.26 -21.69 -3.47
C SER A 107 -8.91 -21.60 -2.75
N SER A 108 -8.72 -20.52 -1.99
CA SER A 108 -7.48 -20.24 -1.28
C SER A 108 -7.73 -19.67 0.11
N SER A 109 -6.85 -19.99 1.06
CA SER A 109 -6.85 -19.39 2.40
C SER A 109 -5.51 -18.73 2.69
N TYR A 110 -5.57 -17.51 3.21
CA TYR A 110 -4.40 -16.71 3.55
C TYR A 110 -4.43 -16.35 5.03
N THR A 111 -3.28 -16.46 5.69
CA THR A 111 -3.10 -16.06 7.09
C THR A 111 -2.13 -14.90 7.17
N VAL A 112 -2.48 -13.86 7.92
CA VAL A 112 -1.67 -12.65 8.07
C VAL A 112 -0.59 -12.88 9.12
N GLU A 113 0.66 -12.74 8.69
CA GLU A 113 1.83 -12.65 9.57
C GLU A 113 2.29 -11.19 9.71
N VAL A 114 2.63 -10.78 10.93
CA VAL A 114 3.01 -9.40 11.24
C VAL A 114 4.35 -9.38 11.95
N VAL A 115 5.33 -8.69 11.34
CA VAL A 115 6.60 -8.35 11.99
C VAL A 115 6.56 -6.87 12.32
N SER A 116 6.34 -6.54 13.59
CA SER A 116 6.18 -5.14 14.02
C SER A 116 7.52 -4.39 13.99
N PRO A 117 7.56 -3.16 13.41
CA PRO A 117 8.73 -2.30 13.50
C PRO A 117 9.08 -1.97 14.96
N ARG A 118 10.37 -1.71 15.24
CA ARG A 118 10.80 -1.33 16.58
C ARG A 118 10.05 -0.07 17.06
N GLY A 119 9.45 -0.16 18.24
CA GLY A 119 8.71 0.94 18.86
C GLY A 119 7.28 1.14 18.35
N ILE A 120 6.78 0.28 17.46
CA ILE A 120 5.42 0.35 16.91
C ILE A 120 4.69 -0.96 17.20
N ASN A 121 3.44 -0.87 17.68
CA ASN A 121 2.56 -2.02 17.79
C ASN A 121 1.65 -2.08 16.55
N VAL A 122 1.60 -3.25 15.90
CA VAL A 122 0.76 -3.48 14.73
C VAL A 122 -0.27 -4.58 15.05
N ALA A 123 -1.54 -4.25 14.90
CA ALA A 123 -2.66 -5.18 15.05
C ALA A 123 -3.47 -5.23 13.75
N VAL A 124 -3.85 -6.45 13.35
CA VAL A 124 -4.68 -6.70 12.16
C VAL A 124 -6.00 -7.32 12.58
N ARG A 125 -7.11 -6.73 12.11
CA ARG A 125 -8.46 -7.26 12.28
C ARG A 125 -8.77 -8.20 11.11
N HIS A 126 -9.24 -9.40 11.42
CA HIS A 126 -9.40 -10.52 10.48
C HIS A 126 -8.05 -11.02 9.93
N ARG A 127 -7.43 -11.94 10.67
CA ARG A 127 -6.14 -12.53 10.31
C ARG A 127 -6.24 -13.65 9.27
N HIS A 128 -7.45 -14.09 8.95
CA HIS A 128 -7.72 -15.11 7.96
C HIS A 128 -8.60 -14.55 6.85
N LEU A 129 -8.15 -14.71 5.62
CA LEU A 129 -8.92 -14.42 4.41
C LEU A 129 -9.20 -15.74 3.69
N ILE A 130 -10.44 -15.93 3.27
CA ILE A 130 -10.88 -17.11 2.53
C ILE A 130 -11.44 -16.60 1.21
N SER A 131 -10.86 -17.05 0.12
CA SER A 131 -11.40 -16.88 -1.22
C SER A 131 -12.13 -18.16 -1.61
N GLN A 132 -13.35 -18.01 -2.12
CA GLN A 132 -14.19 -19.08 -2.64
C GLN A 132 -14.78 -18.61 -3.98
N ASP A 133 -15.21 -19.56 -4.80
CA ASP A 133 -15.91 -19.31 -6.08
C ASP A 133 -17.18 -18.48 -5.91
#